data_AF-A0A066UI66-F1
#
_entry.id   AF-A0A066UI66-F1
#
_cell.length_a   1.000
_cell.length_b   1.000
_cell.length_c   1.000
_cell.angle_alpha   90.00
_cell.angle_beta   90.00
_cell.angle_gamma   90.00
#
_symmetry.space_group_name_H-M   'P 1'
#
loop_
_entity.id
_entity.type
_entity.pdbx_description
1 polymer ?
#
loop_
_entity_poly.entity_id
_entity_poly.type
_entity_poly.pdbx_seq_one_letter_code
_entity_poly.pdbx_strand_id
1 'polypeptide(L)' 'MRGKKKTDDEAASCAVVHLMLSSVKPEVRQGVLSTLTDDQRRQVLNAELEGRADQWERKNGTKWGES' A
#
# COMPACT_ATOMS: atom_id res chain seq x y z
N MET A 1 10.20 4.84 -2.06
CA MET A 1 10.58 6.26 -2.22
C MET A 1 10.20 7.01 -0.94
N ARG A 2 10.91 6.77 0.16
CA ARG A 2 10.52 7.29 1.48
C ARG A 2 11.16 8.67 1.66
N GLY A 3 10.46 9.74 1.25
CA GLY A 3 10.95 11.12 1.40
C GLY A 3 10.52 12.14 0.35
N LYS A 4 10.02 11.71 -0.82
CA LYS A 4 9.35 12.64 -1.74
C LYS A 4 7.91 12.83 -1.30
N LYS A 5 7.46 14.09 -1.18
CA LYS A 5 6.04 14.42 -1.08
C LYS A 5 5.37 13.87 -2.35
N LYS A 6 4.46 12.92 -2.17
CA LYS A 6 3.61 12.41 -3.25
C LYS A 6 2.70 13.51 -3.76
N THR A 7 2.35 13.46 -5.04
CA THR A 7 1.22 14.27 -5.55
C THR A 7 -0.10 13.71 -4.99
N ASP A 8 -1.16 14.52 -5.04
CA ASP A 8 -2.47 14.09 -4.56
C ASP A 8 -3.00 12.86 -5.34
N ASP A 9 -2.70 12.78 -6.64
CA ASP A 9 -3.04 11.63 -7.49
C ASP A 9 -2.30 10.35 -7.09
N GLU A 10 -1.02 10.45 -6.74
CA GLU A 10 -0.22 9.32 -6.25
C GLU A 10 -0.72 8.83 -4.89
N ALA A 11 -1.11 9.75 -4.02
CA ALA A 11 -1.68 9.43 -2.70
C ALA A 11 -3.06 8.75 -2.84
N ALA A 12 -3.93 9.26 -3.72
CA ALA A 12 -5.23 8.67 -4.01
C ALA A 12 -5.09 7.26 -4.61
N SER A 13 -4.18 7.08 -5.57
CA SER A 13 -3.90 5.77 -6.16
C SER A 13 -3.40 4.75 -5.14
N CYS A 14 -2.49 5.14 -4.24
CA CYS A 14 -2.03 4.27 -3.15
C CYS A 14 -3.18 3.90 -2.19
N ALA A 15 -4.04 4.85 -1.84
CA ALA A 15 -5.17 4.62 -0.95
C ALA A 15 -6.19 3.66 -1.57
N VAL A 16 -6.51 3.81 -2.85
CA VAL A 16 -7.41 2.91 -3.59
C VAL A 16 -6.85 1.50 -3.65
N VAL A 17 -5.56 1.34 -3.98
CA VAL A 17 -4.89 0.04 -4.00
C VAL A 17 -4.94 -0.63 -2.62
N HIS A 18 -4.65 0.13 -1.56
CA HIS A 18 -4.74 -0.38 -0.19
C HIS A 18 -6.17 -0.80 0.17
N LEU A 19 -7.19 -0.01 -0.17
CA LEU A 19 -8.60 -0.31 0.08
C LEU A 19 -9.07 -1.56 -0.69
N MET A 20 -8.70 -1.68 -1.95
CA MET A 20 -9.01 -2.86 -2.76
C MET A 20 -8.32 -4.11 -2.19
N LEU A 21 -7.03 -4.03 -1.88
CA LEU A 21 -6.31 -5.19 -1.39
C LEU A 21 -6.65 -5.58 0.05
N SER A 22 -7.13 -4.65 0.88
CA SER A 22 -7.57 -4.93 2.26
C SER A 22 -8.99 -5.48 2.33
N SER A 23 -9.84 -5.20 1.34
CA SER A 23 -11.21 -5.73 1.23
C SER A 23 -11.29 -7.08 0.51
N VAL A 24 -10.26 -7.44 -0.25
CA VAL A 24 -10.16 -8.74 -0.93
C VAL A 24 -9.62 -9.80 0.04
N LYS A 25 -10.31 -10.95 0.10
CA LYS A 25 -9.85 -12.08 0.91
C LYS A 25 -8.45 -12.55 0.49
N PRO A 26 -7.60 -13.02 1.42
CA PRO A 26 -6.22 -13.42 1.11
C PRO A 26 -6.12 -14.42 -0.05
N GLU A 27 -7.09 -15.33 -0.17
CA GLU A 27 -7.10 -16.36 -1.22
C GLU A 27 -7.27 -15.77 -2.63
N VAL A 28 -8.04 -14.69 -2.75
CA VAL A 28 -8.33 -14.02 -4.03
C VAL A 28 -7.23 -13.04 -4.41
N ARG A 29 -6.50 -12.53 -3.41
CA ARG A 29 -5.44 -11.54 -3.59
C ARG A 29 -4.33 -12.02 -4.52
N GLN A 30 -3.92 -13.28 -4.39
CA GLN A 30 -2.91 -13.86 -5.28
C GLN A 30 -3.36 -13.92 -6.74
N GLY A 31 -4.65 -14.21 -6.97
CA GLY A 31 -5.22 -14.17 -8.32
C GLY A 31 -5.14 -12.78 -8.93
N VAL A 32 -5.53 -11.74 -8.19
CA VAL A 32 -5.44 -10.34 -8.66
C VAL A 32 -4.00 -9.91 -8.91
N LEU A 33 -3.06 -10.30 -8.05
CA LEU A 33 -1.65 -9.97 -8.25
C LEU A 33 -1.04 -10.71 -9.45
N SER A 34 -1.51 -11.93 -9.76
CA SER A 34 -1.02 -12.72 -10.90
C SER A 34 -1.39 -12.14 -12.26
N THR A 35 -2.46 -11.34 -12.35
CA THR A 35 -2.89 -10.68 -13.60
C THR A 35 -2.11 -9.40 -13.91
N LEU A 36 -1.31 -8.90 -12.96
CA LEU A 36 -0.49 -7.71 -13.12
C LEU A 36 0.88 -8.06 -13.68
N THR A 37 1.49 -7.12 -14.42
CA THR A 37 2.91 -7.20 -14.77
C THR A 37 3.77 -7.12 -13.50
N ASP A 38 5.02 -7.57 -13.57
CA ASP A 38 5.91 -7.57 -12.40
C ASP A 38 6.12 -6.15 -11.83
N ASP A 39 6.22 -5.14 -12.69
CA ASP A 39 6.34 -3.74 -12.27
C ASP A 39 5.08 -3.23 -11.56
N GLN A 40 3.90 -3.51 -12.12
CA GLN A 40 2.62 -3.15 -11.51
C GLN A 40 2.42 -3.87 -10.17
N ARG A 41 2.76 -5.16 -10.11
CA ARG A 41 2.69 -5.96 -8.90
C ARG A 41 3.59 -5.38 -7.81
N ARG A 42 4.82 -4.99 -8.18
CA ARG A 42 5.77 -4.36 -7.26
C ARG A 42 5.26 -3.01 -6.75
N GLN A 43 4.68 -2.18 -7.62
CA GLN A 43 4.07 -0.90 -7.23
C GLN A 43 2.91 -1.11 -6.25
N VAL A 44 2.02 -2.05 -6.56
CA VAL A 44 0.84 -2.37 -5.75
C VAL A 44 1.23 -2.86 -4.35
N LEU A 45 2.19 -3.80 -4.27
CA LEU A 45 2.68 -4.31 -2.98
C LEU A 45 3.39 -3.24 -2.15
N ASN A 46 4.18 -2.38 -2.79
CA ASN A 46 4.83 -1.26 -2.11
C ASN A 46 3.81 -0.24 -1.57
N ALA A 47 2.81 0.13 -2.38
CA ALA A 47 1.75 1.03 -1.97
C ALA A 47 0.94 0.46 -0.79
N GLU A 48 0.72 -0.85 -0.77
CA GLU A 48 0.04 -1.52 0.33
C GLU A 48 0.87 -1.50 1.62
N LEU A 49 2.17 -1.77 1.54
CA LEU A 49 3.10 -1.70 2.68
C LEU A 49 3.18 -0.27 3.24
N GLU A 50 3.27 0.73 2.37
CA GLU A 50 3.26 2.14 2.75
C GLU A 50 1.92 2.52 3.41
N GLY A 51 0.78 2.09 2.85
CA GLY A 51 -0.54 2.35 3.45
C GLY A 51 -0.71 1.72 4.84
N ARG A 52 -0.17 0.51 5.06
CA ARG A 52 -0.12 -0.13 6.39
C ARG A 52 0.77 0.68 7.34
N ALA A 53 1.94 1.13 6.87
CA ALA A 53 2.84 1.99 7.63
C ALA A 53 2.11 3.24 8.13
N ASP A 54 1.51 4.00 7.21
CA ASP A 54 0.79 5.23 7.51
C ASP A 54 -0.41 5.02 8.45
N GLN A 55 -1.13 3.89 8.30
CA GLN A 55 -2.23 3.55 9.21
C GLN A 55 -1.72 3.28 10.63
N TRP A 56 -0.62 2.56 10.78
CA TRP A 56 -0.02 2.28 12.08
C TRP A 56 0.53 3.55 12.74
N GLU A 57 1.23 4.41 11.98
CA GLU A 57 1.79 5.65 12.50
C GLU A 57 0.68 6.57 13.02
N ARG A 58 -0.44 6.68 12.29
CA ARG A 58 -1.63 7.41 12.76
C ARG A 58 -2.23 6.82 14.04
N LYS A 59 -2.19 5.50 14.21
CA LYS A 59 -2.75 4.82 15.40
C LYS A 59 -1.85 4.94 16.63
N ASN A 60 -0.53 4.90 16.46
CA ASN A 60 0.42 4.80 17.56
C ASN A 60 1.17 6.10 17.87
N GLY A 61 1.07 7.11 17.00
CA GLY A 61 1.71 8.41 17.20
C GLY A 61 3.24 8.39 17.11
N THR A 62 3.83 7.29 16.64
CA THR A 62 5.27 7.13 16.38
C THR A 62 5.49 6.48 15.01
N LYS A 63 6.73 6.48 14.51
CA LYS A 63 7.07 5.90 13.21
C LYS A 63 7.13 4.38 13.26
N TRP A 64 6.69 3.73 12.18
CA TRP A 64 6.77 2.27 12.11
C TRP A 64 8.22 1.80 12.18
N GLY A 65 8.53 0.99 13.19
CA GLY A 65 9.86 0.37 13.39
C GLY A 65 10.82 1.20 14.23
N GLU A 66 10.41 2.36 14.72
CA GLU A 66 11.12 3.09 15.77
C GLU A 66 10.44 2.76 17.11
N SER A 67 11.13 1.95 17.93
CA SER A 67 10.77 1.60 19.31
C SER A 67 11.52 2.46 20.30
#